data_AF-A0A285ICR0-F1
#
_entry.id   AF-A0A285ICR0-F1
#
_cell.length_a   1.000
_cell.length_b   1.000
_cell.length_c   1.000
_cell.angle_alpha   90.00
_cell.angle_beta   90.00
_cell.angle_gamma   90.00
#
_symmetry.space_group_name_H-M   'P 1'
#
loop_
_entity.id
_entity.type
_entity.pdbx_description
1 polymer ?
#
loop_
_entity_poly.entity_id
_entity_poly.type
_entity_poly.pdbx_seq_one_letter_code
_entity_poly.pdbx_strand_id
1 'polypeptide(L)' 'MAKKAFALRLDDKLLSALQRWADDEFRSVNGQIEYLLHDALRKAGRLPAKKPEVSDHNSDKYSDDKAE' A
#
# COMPACT_ATOMS: atom_id res chain seq x y z
N MET A 1 2.45 -11.97 -0.91
CA MET A 1 1.16 -11.32 -0.60
C MET A 1 0.88 -10.27 -1.66
N ALA A 2 -0.26 -10.36 -2.34
CA ALA A 2 -0.71 -9.29 -3.20
C ALA A 2 -1.18 -8.11 -2.31
N LYS A 3 -0.63 -6.92 -2.56
CA LYS A 3 -1.09 -5.69 -1.88
C LYS A 3 -2.42 -5.27 -2.48
N LYS A 4 -3.43 -4.98 -1.65
CA LYS A 4 -4.70 -4.43 -2.12
C LYS A 4 -4.54 -2.94 -2.37
N ALA A 5 -4.89 -2.48 -3.57
CA ALA A 5 -4.94 -1.06 -3.89
C ALA A 5 -6.12 -0.41 -3.14
N PHE A 6 -5.87 0.77 -2.55
CA PHE A 6 -6.88 1.55 -1.85
C PHE A 6 -6.75 3.02 -2.28
N ALA A 7 -7.87 3.65 -2.63
CA ALA A 7 -7.91 5.06 -2.99
C ALA A 7 -7.87 5.92 -1.72
N LEU A 8 -6.73 6.57 -1.47
CA LEU A 8 -6.55 7.46 -0.33
C LEU A 8 -6.87 8.90 -0.73
N ARG A 9 -7.70 9.58 0.07
CA ARG A 9 -7.96 11.01 -0.08
C ARG A 9 -6.99 11.78 0.81
N LEU A 10 -6.14 12.59 0.21
CA LEU A 10 -5.15 13.43 0.90
C LEU A 10 -5.30 14.87 0.43
N ASP A 11 -4.95 15.80 1.31
CA ASP A 11 -4.71 17.19 0.91
C ASP A 11 -3.41 17.29 0.09
N ASP A 12 -3.38 18.18 -0.90
CA ASP A 12 -2.25 18.32 -1.82
C ASP A 12 -0.95 18.71 -1.12
N LYS A 13 -1.01 19.55 -0.08
CA LYS A 13 0.18 19.95 0.69
C LYS A 13 0.74 18.77 1.47
N LEU A 14 -0.15 17.95 2.02
CA LEU A 14 0.24 16.74 2.73
C LEU A 14 0.91 15.75 1.78
N LEU A 15 0.34 15.51 0.60
CA LEU A 15 0.95 14.64 -0.41
C LEU A 15 2.33 15.16 -0.84
N SER A 16 2.47 16.47 -1.05
CA SER A 16 3.74 17.10 -1.44
C SER A 16 4.83 16.93 -0.37
N ALA A 17 4.47 17.09 0.91
CA ALA A 17 5.40 16.86 2.01
C ALA A 17 5.82 15.39 2.11
N LEU A 18 4.88 14.47 1.88
CA LEU A 18 5.13 13.02 1.87
C LEU A 18 6.04 12.60 0.71
N GLN A 19 5.85 13.17 -0.48
CA GLN A 19 6.71 12.95 -1.64
C GLN A 19 8.15 13.38 -1.33
N ARG A 20 8.33 14.60 -0.81
CA ARG A 20 9.66 15.11 -0.47
C ARG A 20 10.38 14.25 0.56
N TRP A 21 9.67 13.81 1.60
CA TRP A 21 10.25 12.91 2.60
C TRP A 21 10.62 11.54 1.99
N ALA A 22 9.76 11.00 1.12
CA ALA A 22 10.08 9.76 0.42
C ALA A 22 11.35 9.91 -0.45
N ASP A 23 11.49 11.04 -1.15
CA ASP A 23 12.66 11.35 -1.98
C ASP A 23 13.94 11.48 -1.13
N ASP A 24 13.86 12.15 0.02
CA ASP A 24 14.98 12.31 0.97
C ASP A 24 15.47 10.95 1.52
N GLU A 25 14.58 9.95 1.63
CA GLU A 25 14.90 8.58 2.04
C GLU A 25 15.15 7.60 0.86
N PHE A 26 15.20 8.11 -0.38
CA PHE A 26 15.32 7.30 -1.60
C PHE A 26 14.27 6.18 -1.71
N ARG A 27 13.03 6.51 -1.34
CA ARG A 27 11.88 5.59 -1.31
C ARG A 27 10.78 6.06 -2.24
N SER A 28 9.94 5.12 -2.70
CA SER A 28 8.68 5.50 -3.33
C SER A 28 7.67 6.05 -2.30
N VAL A 29 6.77 6.93 -2.73
CA VAL A 29 5.69 7.45 -1.88
C VAL A 29 4.85 6.33 -1.28
N ASN A 30 4.49 5.32 -2.07
CA ASN A 30 3.74 4.17 -1.57
C ASN A 30 4.51 3.41 -0.49
N GLY A 31 5.82 3.23 -0.67
CA GLY A 31 6.68 2.63 0.35
C GLY A 31 6.76 3.48 1.63
N GLN A 32 6.73 4.81 1.49
CA GLN A 32 6.76 5.73 2.64
C GLN A 32 5.44 5.67 3.41
N ILE A 33 4.30 5.71 2.71
CA ILE A 33 2.97 5.56 3.31
C ILE A 33 2.88 4.23 4.06
N GLU A 34 3.31 3.12 3.45
CA GLU A 34 3.29 1.81 4.09
C GLU A 34 4.13 1.76 5.37
N TYR A 35 5.34 2.32 5.33
CA TYR A 35 6.20 2.42 6.51
C TYR A 35 5.54 3.21 7.64
N LEU A 36 4.98 4.38 7.33
CA LEU A 36 4.34 5.24 8.32
C LEU A 36 3.10 4.60 8.92
N LEU A 37 2.25 3.96 8.10
CA LEU A 37 1.07 3.26 8.58
C LEU A 37 1.46 2.07 9.48
N HIS A 38 2.46 1.30 9.08
CA HIS A 38 2.94 0.17 9.87
C HIS A 38 3.54 0.62 11.20
N ASP A 39 4.34 1.68 11.20
CA ASP A 39 4.93 2.26 12.41
C ASP A 39 3.85 2.84 13.34
N ALA A 40 2.88 3.58 12.80
CA ALA A 40 1.76 4.13 13.56
C ALA A 40 0.90 3.01 14.19
N LEU A 41 0.57 1.95 13.44
CA LEU A 41 -0.17 0.80 13.96
C LEU A 41 0.61 0.05 15.05
N ARG A 42 1.94 -0.10 14.88
CA ARG A 42 2.81 -0.70 15.90
C ARG A 42 2.81 0.14 17.18
N LYS A 43 3.04 1.45 17.06
CA LYS A 43 3.04 2.39 18.20
C LYS A 43 1.69 2.43 18.92
N ALA A 44 0.59 2.30 18.18
CA ALA A 44 -0.75 2.23 18.74
C ALA A 44 -1.12 0.85 19.31
N GLY A 45 -0.27 -0.18 19.17
CA GLY A 45 -0.56 -1.55 19.58
C GLY A 45 -1.70 -2.19 18.78
N ARG A 46 -1.95 -1.74 17.56
CA ARG A 46 -3.06 -2.17 16.68
C ARG A 46 -2.64 -3.13 15.58
N LEU A 47 -1.35 -3.44 15.48
CA LEU A 47 -0.87 -4.41 14.52
C LEU A 47 -1.34 -5.82 14.94
N PRO A 48 -2.04 -6.57 14.07
CA PRO A 48 -2.48 -7.92 14.42
C PRO A 48 -1.27 -8.83 14.67
N ALA A 49 -1.37 -9.72 15.67
CA ALA A 49 -0.38 -10.76 15.89
C ALA A 49 -0.25 -11.61 14.62
N LYS A 50 0.99 -11.88 14.20
CA LYS A 50 1.32 -12.55 12.94
C LYS A 50 0.61 -13.91 12.87
N LYS A 51 -0.54 -13.98 12.20
CA LYS A 51 -1.14 -15.26 11.80
C LYS A 51 -0.33 -15.80 10.62
N PRO A 52 -0.03 -17.12 10.56
CA PRO A 52 0.59 -17.70 9.39
C PRO A 52 -0.32 -17.46 8.18
N GLU A 53 0.22 -16.79 7.17
CA GLU A 53 -0.56 -16.37 6.02
C GLU A 53 -0.74 -17.52 5.04
N VAL A 54 -1.99 -17.93 4.86
CA VAL A 54 -2.42 -18.79 3.75
C VAL A 54 -2.53 -17.93 2.50
N SER A 55 -1.68 -18.22 1.52
CA SER A 55 -1.60 -17.52 0.24
C SER A 55 -2.66 -18.02 -0.73
N ASP A 56 -3.85 -17.41 -0.71
CA ASP A 56 -4.83 -17.60 -1.79
C ASP A 56 -4.40 -16.76 -3.00
N HIS A 57 -3.73 -17.41 -3.95
CA HIS A 57 -3.59 -16.92 -5.31
C HIS A 57 -4.87 -17.30 -6.06
N ASN A 58 -5.78 -16.35 -6.30
CA ASN A 58 -6.82 -16.53 -7.30
C ASN A 58 -6.58 -15.59 -8.48
N SER A 59 -6.08 -16.19 -9.55
CA SER A 59 -6.08 -15.72 -10.93
C SER A 59 -7.50 -15.72 -11.49
N ASP A 60 -7.97 -14.59 -11.98
CA ASP A 60 -9.11 -14.42 -12.90
C ASP A 60 -9.29 -12.90 -13.06
N LYS A 61 -9.52 -12.25 -14.20
CA LYS A 61 -9.83 -12.60 -15.59
C LYS A 61 -9.57 -11.32 -16.39
N TYR A 62 -8.85 -11.40 -17.49
CA TYR A 62 -9.07 -10.53 -18.66
C TYR A 62 -9.23 -11.47 -19.84
N SER A 63 -10.36 -12.18 -19.86
CA SER A 63 -11.06 -12.51 -21.09
C SER A 63 -11.64 -11.19 -21.57
N ASP A 64 -11.01 -10.57 -22.55
CA ASP A 64 -11.71 -9.61 -23.39
C ASP A 64 -11.59 -10.09 -24.82
N ASP A 65 -12.73 -10.55 -25.30
CA ASP A 65 -13.04 -10.79 -26.69
C ASP A 65 -12.62 -9.58 -27.54
N LYS A 66 -11.83 -9.82 -28.59
CA LYS A 66 -11.93 -9.00 -29.78
C LYS A 66 -12.10 -9.89 -30.99
N ALA A 67 -13.34 -9.90 -31.46
CA ALA A 67 -13.74 -10.26 -32.79
C ALA A 67 -12.93 -9.48 -33.83
N GLU A 68 -12.33 -10.20 -34.78
CA GLU A 68 -12.40 -9.92 -36.22
C GLU A 68 -12.12 -11.22 -36.99
#